data_AF-A0A0S4L712-F1
#
_entry.id   AF-A0A0S4L712-F1
#
_cell.length_a   1.000
_cell.length_b   1.000
_cell.length_c   1.000
_cell.angle_alpha   90.00
_cell.angle_beta   90.00
_cell.angle_gamma   90.00
#
_symmetry.space_group_name_H-M   'P 1'
#
loop_
_entity.id
_entity.type
_entity.pdbx_description
1 polymer ?
#
loop_
_entity_poly.entity_id
_entity_poly.type
_entity_poly.pdbx_seq_one_letter_code
_entity_poly.pdbx_strand_id
1 'polypeptide(L)'
;MLQPKLKSKVRCTDHEIGEVSRVVLDPLSHEISHIVVSMNGSGERQVLMAQVQDVTEEAVQLRAPSADILALPPFKREDYVTTHEVEISHLEDNIHVTPGEVLVPLPDLEKSVKRRTFFMNFTHVIGFLIGLPLAYPILRFLMKPMYADFDNAWLKVGNVSKIKQEDVGTQFKYKKQVKEVYMPEYEVEKNVWVLRATPDLLEKVYQGKDVDFHDAKGKVIWTNKKDIPYIAFSGKCPHLGCGFKWRQHKTLGQVFLCPCHLSIYDAGGKVLDGPAPRGLDALPVKVSPSGEVEVIDMEFKAGTKSQIRIV
;
A
#
# COMPACT_ATOMS: atom_id res chain seq x y z
N MET A 1 -42.78 -46.62 -33.21
CA MET A 1 -41.55 -47.23 -32.65
C MET A 1 -41.71 -47.25 -31.14
N LEU A 2 -41.38 -48.35 -30.46
CA LEU A 2 -41.41 -48.38 -29.00
C LEU A 2 -40.30 -47.50 -28.42
N GLN A 3 -40.59 -46.78 -27.34
CA GLN A 3 -39.61 -46.01 -26.58
C GLN A 3 -38.90 -46.90 -25.54
N PRO A 4 -37.60 -46.67 -25.26
CA PRO A 4 -36.89 -47.37 -24.20
C PRO A 4 -37.59 -47.14 -22.86
N LYS A 5 -38.01 -48.22 -22.19
CA LYS A 5 -38.56 -48.13 -20.83
C LYS A 5 -37.44 -48.25 -19.80
N LEU A 6 -37.60 -47.60 -18.66
CA LEU A 6 -36.71 -47.77 -17.52
C LEU A 6 -36.70 -49.24 -17.06
N LYS A 7 -35.55 -49.69 -16.53
CA LYS A 7 -35.28 -51.08 -16.12
C LYS A 7 -35.39 -52.12 -17.24
N SER A 8 -35.54 -51.70 -18.49
CA SER A 8 -35.40 -52.61 -19.63
C SER A 8 -33.97 -53.12 -19.69
N LYS A 9 -33.80 -54.41 -19.98
CA LYS A 9 -32.48 -55.02 -20.12
C LYS A 9 -31.79 -54.47 -21.36
N VAL A 10 -30.52 -54.08 -21.25
CA VAL A 10 -29.73 -53.57 -22.36
C VAL A 10 -28.84 -54.70 -22.88
N ARG A 11 -29.01 -55.05 -24.15
CA ARG A 11 -28.26 -56.13 -24.81
C ARG A 11 -27.39 -55.58 -25.91
N CYS A 12 -26.09 -55.89 -25.84
CA CYS A 12 -25.15 -55.64 -26.91
C CYS A 12 -25.21 -56.78 -27.93
N THR A 13 -24.43 -56.69 -29.01
CA THR A 13 -24.36 -57.74 -30.04
C THR A 13 -23.78 -59.06 -29.54
N ASP A 14 -23.02 -59.01 -28.44
CA ASP A 14 -22.33 -60.12 -27.81
C ASP A 14 -23.04 -60.65 -26.56
N HIS A 15 -23.43 -59.78 -25.61
CA HIS A 15 -24.16 -60.17 -24.39
C HIS A 15 -24.96 -59.03 -23.72
N GLU A 16 -25.74 -59.38 -22.70
CA GLU A 16 -26.50 -58.43 -21.86
C GLU A 16 -25.56 -57.66 -20.92
N ILE A 17 -25.59 -56.32 -20.98
CA ILE A 17 -24.61 -55.45 -20.31
C ILE A 17 -25.15 -54.76 -19.05
N GLY A 18 -26.48 -54.64 -18.91
CA GLY A 18 -27.09 -53.92 -17.80
C GLY A 18 -28.55 -53.58 -18.05
N GLU A 19 -29.01 -52.50 -17.43
CA GLU A 19 -30.38 -51.99 -17.56
C GLU A 19 -30.41 -50.49 -17.82
N VAL A 20 -31.50 -50.01 -18.42
CA VAL A 20 -31.73 -48.57 -18.60
C VAL A 20 -32.08 -47.96 -17.25
N SER A 21 -31.21 -47.11 -16.70
CA SER A 21 -31.47 -46.44 -15.43
C SER A 21 -32.14 -45.08 -15.60
N ARG A 22 -31.86 -44.36 -16.69
CA ARG A 22 -32.42 -43.03 -16.99
C ARG A 22 -32.49 -42.79 -18.50
N VAL A 23 -33.28 -41.80 -18.91
CA VAL A 23 -33.32 -41.31 -20.30
C VAL A 23 -32.95 -39.83 -20.35
N VAL A 24 -32.19 -39.44 -21.37
CA VAL A 24 -31.80 -38.05 -21.60
C VAL A 24 -32.56 -37.52 -22.81
N LEU A 25 -33.27 -36.42 -22.60
CA LEU A 25 -33.99 -35.72 -23.65
C LEU A 25 -33.17 -34.59 -24.24
N ASP A 26 -33.35 -34.41 -25.53
CA ASP A 26 -32.98 -33.14 -26.16
C ASP A 26 -34.16 -32.16 -26.05
N PRO A 27 -33.98 -31.01 -25.34
CA PRO A 27 -35.04 -30.04 -25.14
C PRO A 27 -35.46 -29.31 -26.43
N LEU A 28 -34.69 -29.41 -27.52
CA LEU A 28 -35.04 -28.78 -28.80
C LEU A 28 -35.89 -29.70 -29.70
N SER A 29 -35.53 -30.98 -29.78
CA SER A 29 -36.26 -31.97 -30.60
C SER A 29 -37.42 -32.64 -29.85
N HIS A 30 -37.46 -32.56 -28.52
CA HIS A 30 -38.40 -33.27 -27.65
C HIS A 30 -38.30 -34.80 -27.80
N GLU A 31 -37.19 -35.30 -28.32
CA GLU A 31 -36.91 -36.71 -28.49
C GLU A 31 -35.83 -37.19 -27.51
N ILE A 32 -35.86 -38.49 -27.19
CA ILE A 32 -34.81 -39.12 -26.41
C ILE A 32 -33.54 -39.08 -27.24
N SER A 33 -32.52 -38.37 -26.77
CA SER A 33 -31.22 -38.29 -27.45
C SER A 33 -30.30 -39.41 -26.99
N HIS A 34 -30.37 -39.78 -25.71
CA HIS A 34 -29.55 -40.81 -25.10
C HIS A 34 -30.31 -41.63 -24.06
N ILE A 35 -29.83 -42.85 -23.82
CA ILE A 35 -30.19 -43.67 -22.66
C ILE A 35 -28.99 -43.76 -21.72
N VAL A 36 -29.25 -43.81 -20.41
CA VAL A 36 -28.23 -44.10 -19.41
C VAL A 36 -28.33 -45.57 -19.05
N VAL A 37 -27.24 -46.30 -19.27
CA VAL A 37 -27.14 -47.74 -19.00
C VAL A 37 -26.39 -47.94 -17.70
N SER A 38 -27.06 -48.51 -16.71
CA SER A 38 -26.44 -48.98 -15.46
C SER A 38 -25.87 -50.37 -15.68
N MET A 39 -24.55 -50.50 -15.63
CA MET A 39 -23.85 -51.76 -15.81
C MET A 39 -23.46 -52.29 -14.44
N ASN A 40 -24.00 -53.44 -14.04
CA ASN A 40 -23.87 -54.07 -12.71
C ASN A 40 -22.43 -54.02 -12.13
N GLY A 41 -22.11 -52.96 -11.38
CA GLY A 41 -20.80 -52.73 -10.74
C GLY A 41 -19.76 -51.94 -11.56
N SER A 42 -20.00 -51.64 -12.83
CA SER A 42 -19.09 -50.88 -13.73
C SER A 42 -19.51 -49.41 -13.95
N GLY A 43 -20.48 -48.95 -13.16
CA GLY A 43 -21.03 -47.60 -13.20
C GLY A 43 -22.01 -47.38 -14.35
N GLU A 44 -22.43 -46.13 -14.52
CA GLU A 44 -23.38 -45.72 -15.56
C GLU A 44 -22.65 -45.18 -16.80
N ARG A 45 -23.20 -45.46 -17.99
CA ARG A 45 -22.72 -44.94 -19.28
C ARG A 45 -23.86 -44.32 -20.06
N GLN A 46 -23.57 -43.24 -20.76
CA GLN A 46 -24.53 -42.58 -21.63
C GLN A 46 -24.37 -43.08 -23.06
N VAL A 47 -25.42 -43.68 -23.59
CA VAL A 47 -25.45 -44.30 -24.93
C VAL A 47 -26.37 -43.48 -25.82
N LEU A 48 -25.85 -43.06 -26.99
CA LEU A 48 -26.63 -42.36 -28.01
C LEU A 48 -27.75 -43.24 -28.55
N MET A 49 -28.95 -42.67 -28.75
CA MET A 49 -30.07 -43.41 -29.36
C MET A 49 -29.75 -43.96 -30.76
N ALA A 50 -28.80 -43.34 -31.49
CA ALA A 50 -28.31 -43.86 -32.77
C ALA A 50 -27.64 -45.24 -32.67
N GLN A 51 -27.12 -45.61 -31.50
CA GLN A 51 -26.55 -46.94 -31.25
C GLN A 51 -27.60 -47.99 -30.91
N VAL A 52 -28.86 -47.60 -30.71
CA VAL A 52 -29.97 -48.52 -30.49
C VAL A 52 -30.43 -49.09 -31.83
N GLN A 53 -30.46 -50.42 -31.92
CA GLN A 53 -30.92 -51.14 -33.10
C GLN A 53 -32.44 -51.33 -33.08
N ASP A 54 -32.95 -51.80 -31.94
CA ASP A 54 -34.36 -52.13 -31.74
C ASP A 54 -34.75 -52.01 -30.27
N VAL A 55 -36.03 -51.74 -30.02
CA VAL A 55 -36.61 -51.59 -28.68
C VAL A 55 -37.83 -52.50 -28.56
N THR A 56 -37.73 -53.48 -27.67
CA THR A 56 -38.82 -54.41 -27.32
C THR A 56 -39.42 -54.03 -25.97
N GLU A 57 -40.49 -54.70 -25.53
CA GLU A 57 -41.10 -54.42 -24.21
C GLU A 57 -40.19 -54.76 -23.03
N GLU A 58 -39.25 -55.70 -23.20
CA GLU A 58 -38.40 -56.21 -22.11
C GLU A 58 -36.92 -55.81 -22.26
N ALA A 59 -36.48 -55.49 -23.48
CA ALA A 59 -35.07 -55.22 -23.77
C ALA A 59 -34.83 -54.16 -24.85
N VAL A 60 -33.70 -53.46 -24.71
CA VAL A 60 -33.13 -52.52 -25.68
C VAL A 60 -31.91 -53.18 -26.32
N GLN A 61 -31.94 -53.38 -27.63
CA GLN A 61 -30.86 -54.00 -28.39
C GLN A 61 -29.94 -52.91 -28.96
N LEU A 62 -28.65 -52.98 -28.66
CA LEU A 62 -27.61 -52.08 -29.18
C LEU A 62 -26.91 -52.70 -30.40
N ARG A 63 -26.43 -51.84 -31.29
CA ARG A 63 -25.65 -52.18 -32.50
C ARG A 63 -24.17 -52.45 -32.20
N ALA A 64 -23.70 -52.12 -30.99
CA ALA A 64 -22.30 -52.18 -30.59
C ALA A 64 -22.02 -53.39 -29.68
N PRO A 65 -20.77 -53.91 -29.67
CA PRO A 65 -20.33 -54.87 -28.65
C PRO A 65 -20.20 -54.19 -27.28
N SER A 66 -20.32 -54.97 -26.21
CA SER A 66 -20.25 -54.49 -24.83
C SER A 66 -18.97 -53.69 -24.48
N ALA A 67 -17.83 -54.05 -25.11
CA ALA A 67 -16.55 -53.37 -24.91
C ALA A 67 -16.59 -51.88 -25.29
N ASP A 68 -17.34 -51.54 -26.35
CA ASP A 68 -17.45 -50.16 -26.82
C ASP A 68 -18.26 -49.32 -25.83
N ILE A 69 -19.30 -49.90 -25.24
CA ILE A 69 -20.12 -49.23 -24.22
C ILE A 69 -19.31 -49.00 -22.93
N LEU A 70 -18.50 -49.98 -22.52
CA LEU A 70 -17.62 -49.86 -21.35
C LEU A 70 -16.56 -48.76 -21.53
N ALA A 71 -16.08 -48.56 -22.77
CA ALA A 71 -15.11 -47.55 -23.15
C ALA A 71 -15.69 -46.12 -23.22
N LEU A 72 -17.03 -45.97 -23.22
CA LEU A 72 -17.65 -44.66 -23.15
C LEU A 72 -17.29 -43.94 -21.83
N PRO A 73 -17.25 -42.60 -21.83
CA PRO A 73 -17.06 -41.84 -20.60
C PRO A 73 -18.12 -42.17 -19.54
N PRO A 74 -17.77 -42.16 -18.24
CA PRO A 74 -18.74 -42.34 -17.17
C PRO A 74 -19.79 -41.23 -17.22
N PHE A 75 -21.05 -41.60 -16.97
CA PHE A 75 -22.15 -40.65 -16.93
C PHE A 75 -21.97 -39.66 -15.75
N LYS A 76 -21.94 -38.36 -16.05
CA LYS A 76 -21.79 -37.28 -15.07
C LYS A 76 -23.16 -36.68 -14.74
N ARG A 77 -23.77 -37.10 -13.63
CA ARG A 77 -25.11 -36.65 -13.24
C ARG A 77 -25.21 -35.13 -13.04
N GLU A 78 -24.11 -34.48 -12.64
CA GLU A 78 -24.01 -33.02 -12.41
C GLU A 78 -24.21 -32.17 -13.67
N ASP A 79 -24.07 -32.74 -14.86
CA ASP A 79 -24.27 -32.03 -16.13
C ASP A 79 -25.74 -31.98 -16.58
N TYR A 80 -26.65 -32.56 -15.79
CA TYR A 80 -28.06 -32.72 -16.12
C TYR A 80 -28.98 -32.23 -14.99
N VAL A 81 -30.21 -31.89 -15.34
CA VAL A 81 -31.32 -31.55 -14.42
C VAL A 81 -32.50 -32.47 -14.71
N THR A 82 -33.32 -32.73 -13.70
CA THR A 82 -34.60 -33.45 -13.90
C THR A 82 -35.68 -32.51 -14.44
N THR A 83 -36.71 -33.05 -15.08
CA THR A 83 -37.88 -32.25 -15.50
C THR A 83 -38.68 -31.69 -14.32
N HIS A 84 -38.47 -32.19 -13.09
CA HIS A 84 -38.99 -31.59 -11.87
C HIS A 84 -38.23 -30.33 -11.43
N GLU A 85 -36.93 -30.28 -11.71
CA GLU A 85 -36.07 -29.14 -11.35
C GLU A 85 -36.21 -28.01 -12.38
N VAL A 86 -36.52 -28.34 -13.64
CA VAL A 86 -36.73 -27.40 -14.73
C VAL A 86 -37.98 -27.81 -15.52
N GLU A 87 -39.07 -27.08 -15.33
CA GLU A 87 -40.33 -27.31 -16.00
C GLU A 87 -40.24 -26.79 -17.45
N ILE A 88 -40.15 -27.71 -18.41
CA ILE A 88 -40.16 -27.40 -19.85
C ILE A 88 -41.54 -27.77 -20.40
N SER A 89 -42.31 -26.75 -20.82
CA SER A 89 -43.67 -26.94 -21.33
C SER A 89 -43.71 -27.98 -22.46
N HIS A 90 -44.66 -28.91 -22.38
CA HIS A 90 -44.93 -29.95 -23.39
C HIS A 90 -43.80 -30.96 -23.65
N LEU A 91 -42.77 -30.99 -22.81
CA LEU A 91 -41.67 -31.95 -22.97
C LEU A 91 -42.08 -33.38 -22.57
N GLU A 92 -42.97 -33.50 -21.57
CA GLU A 92 -43.44 -34.80 -21.05
C GLU A 92 -44.59 -35.40 -21.86
N ASP A 93 -45.26 -34.59 -22.69
CA ASP A 93 -46.45 -34.99 -23.46
C ASP A 93 -46.17 -36.15 -24.44
N ASN A 94 -44.90 -36.34 -24.83
CA ASN A 94 -44.47 -37.34 -25.81
C ASN A 94 -43.75 -38.55 -25.18
N ILE A 95 -43.73 -38.68 -23.85
CA ILE A 95 -42.85 -39.64 -23.16
C ILE A 95 -43.62 -40.47 -22.14
N HIS A 96 -43.46 -41.79 -22.22
CA HIS A 96 -44.12 -42.76 -21.34
C HIS A 96 -43.19 -43.19 -20.19
N VAL A 97 -42.54 -42.22 -19.51
CA VAL A 97 -41.54 -42.46 -18.47
C VAL A 97 -41.84 -41.57 -17.26
N THR A 98 -41.58 -42.05 -16.03
CA THR A 98 -41.78 -41.27 -14.81
C THR A 98 -40.89 -40.01 -14.80
N PRO A 99 -41.46 -38.80 -14.66
CA PRO A 99 -40.75 -37.51 -14.74
C PRO A 99 -39.49 -37.35 -13.86
N GLY A 100 -39.35 -38.11 -12.77
CA GLY A 100 -38.18 -38.01 -11.87
C GLY A 100 -36.88 -38.65 -12.42
N GLU A 101 -36.99 -39.47 -13.46
CA GLU A 101 -35.88 -40.25 -14.03
C GLU A 101 -35.50 -39.79 -15.45
N VAL A 102 -36.12 -38.70 -15.88
CA VAL A 102 -35.90 -38.03 -17.16
C VAL A 102 -34.94 -36.87 -16.94
N LEU A 103 -33.89 -36.82 -17.76
CA LEU A 103 -32.80 -35.84 -17.65
C LEU A 103 -32.73 -34.91 -18.85
N VAL A 104 -32.44 -33.64 -18.59
CA VAL A 104 -32.20 -32.60 -19.60
C VAL A 104 -30.81 -31.98 -19.36
N PRO A 105 -30.00 -31.71 -20.41
CA PRO A 105 -28.69 -31.09 -20.23
C PRO A 105 -28.78 -29.72 -19.56
N LEU A 106 -27.93 -29.46 -18.57
CA LEU A 106 -27.86 -28.15 -17.91
C LEU A 106 -27.29 -27.09 -18.90
N PRO A 107 -27.98 -25.95 -19.12
CA PRO A 107 -27.50 -24.90 -20.01
C PRO A 107 -26.13 -24.35 -19.61
N ASP A 108 -25.23 -24.15 -20.57
CA ASP A 108 -23.86 -23.69 -20.29
C ASP A 108 -23.79 -22.30 -19.62
N LEU A 109 -24.81 -21.45 -19.83
CA LEU A 109 -24.92 -20.13 -19.21
C LEU A 109 -25.10 -20.19 -17.68
N GLU A 110 -25.68 -21.27 -17.15
CA GLU A 110 -25.85 -21.46 -15.70
C GLU A 110 -24.62 -22.09 -15.04
N LYS A 111 -23.66 -22.59 -15.83
CA LYS A 111 -22.43 -23.19 -15.32
C LYS A 111 -21.43 -22.16 -14.78
N SER A 112 -21.55 -20.87 -15.13
CA SER A 112 -20.37 -19.99 -15.15
C SER A 112 -20.28 -18.81 -14.17
N VAL A 113 -21.08 -18.70 -13.09
CA VAL A 113 -20.64 -17.98 -11.86
C VAL A 113 -21.39 -18.54 -10.65
N LYS A 114 -20.69 -19.17 -9.72
CA LYS A 114 -21.30 -19.56 -8.43
C LYS A 114 -21.83 -18.30 -7.75
N ARG A 115 -23.15 -18.20 -7.54
CA ARG A 115 -23.84 -17.10 -6.83
C ARG A 115 -23.06 -16.59 -5.61
N ARG A 116 -22.46 -17.52 -4.85
CA ARG A 116 -21.60 -17.24 -3.70
C ARG A 116 -20.39 -16.36 -4.03
N THR A 117 -19.70 -16.60 -5.14
CA THR A 117 -18.55 -15.82 -5.59
C THR A 117 -18.95 -14.40 -5.97
N PHE A 118 -20.10 -14.22 -6.64
CA PHE A 118 -20.63 -12.90 -6.96
C PHE A 118 -20.89 -12.08 -5.69
N PHE A 119 -21.63 -12.63 -4.73
CA PHE A 119 -21.94 -11.93 -3.48
C PHE A 119 -20.70 -11.64 -2.65
N MET A 120 -19.74 -12.57 -2.58
CA MET A 120 -18.47 -12.34 -1.89
C MET A 120 -17.69 -11.17 -2.48
N ASN A 121 -17.55 -11.12 -3.81
CA ASN A 121 -16.87 -10.01 -4.49
C ASN A 121 -17.60 -8.69 -4.29
N PHE A 122 -18.94 -8.69 -4.37
CA PHE A 122 -19.75 -7.50 -4.12
C PHE A 122 -19.58 -6.96 -2.70
N THR A 123 -19.57 -7.84 -1.69
CA THR A 123 -19.30 -7.47 -0.30
C THR A 123 -17.91 -6.86 -0.13
N HIS A 124 -16.89 -7.42 -0.78
CA HIS A 124 -15.53 -6.84 -0.74
C HIS A 124 -15.49 -5.44 -1.35
N VAL A 125 -16.17 -5.22 -2.48
CA VAL A 125 -16.24 -3.89 -3.12
C VAL A 125 -16.90 -2.87 -2.20
N ILE A 126 -18.07 -3.20 -1.63
CA ILE A 126 -18.76 -2.30 -0.68
C ILE A 126 -17.89 -2.06 0.56
N GLY A 127 -17.30 -3.12 1.12
CA GLY A 127 -16.43 -3.02 2.28
C GLY A 127 -15.23 -2.11 2.05
N PHE A 128 -14.63 -2.15 0.86
CA PHE A 128 -13.56 -1.24 0.46
C PHE A 128 -14.04 0.21 0.34
N LEU A 129 -15.19 0.43 -0.29
CA LEU A 129 -15.76 1.77 -0.48
C LEU A 129 -16.15 2.45 0.85
N ILE A 130 -16.54 1.67 1.86
CA ILE A 130 -16.83 2.19 3.21
C ILE A 130 -15.55 2.32 4.05
N GLY A 131 -14.68 1.30 3.99
CA GLY A 131 -13.47 1.23 4.81
C GLY A 131 -12.43 2.30 4.43
N LEU A 132 -12.27 2.59 3.13
CA LEU A 132 -11.24 3.51 2.66
C LEU A 132 -11.48 4.96 3.13
N PRO A 133 -12.68 5.56 3.01
CA PRO A 133 -12.94 6.89 3.54
C PRO A 133 -12.80 7.00 5.07
N LEU A 134 -13.07 5.93 5.81
CA LEU A 134 -12.89 5.89 7.27
C LEU A 134 -11.41 5.78 7.67
N ALA A 135 -10.63 4.98 6.94
CA ALA A 135 -9.20 4.82 7.19
C ALA A 135 -8.38 6.03 6.71
N TYR A 136 -8.81 6.69 5.63
CA TYR A 136 -8.11 7.81 5.02
C TYR A 136 -7.76 8.97 5.98
N PRO A 137 -8.67 9.52 6.81
CA PRO A 137 -8.33 10.61 7.71
C PRO A 137 -7.29 10.18 8.76
N ILE A 138 -7.37 8.95 9.26
CA ILE A 138 -6.41 8.40 10.23
C ILE A 138 -5.04 8.26 9.55
N LEU A 139 -4.99 7.64 8.38
CA LEU A 139 -3.74 7.47 7.63
C LEU A 139 -3.13 8.83 7.25
N ARG A 140 -3.94 9.78 6.78
CA ARG A 140 -3.51 11.16 6.47
C ARG A 140 -2.98 11.87 7.71
N PHE A 141 -3.64 11.71 8.85
CA PHE A 141 -3.22 12.31 10.12
C PHE A 141 -1.87 11.74 10.58
N LEU A 142 -1.71 10.42 10.55
CA LEU A 142 -0.45 9.74 10.89
C LEU A 142 0.69 10.08 9.91
N MET A 143 0.36 10.29 8.64
CA MET A 143 1.35 10.63 7.60
C MET A 143 1.66 12.12 7.52
N LYS A 144 0.90 13.00 8.19
CA LYS A 144 1.10 14.46 8.18
C LYS A 144 2.55 14.89 8.51
N PRO A 145 3.25 14.33 9.51
CA PRO A 145 4.62 14.73 9.83
C PRO A 145 5.61 14.53 8.68
N MET A 146 5.35 13.58 7.77
CA MET A 146 6.21 13.28 6.63
C MET A 146 6.08 14.30 5.49
N TYR A 147 4.95 15.00 5.42
CA TYR A 147 4.64 15.95 4.35
C TYR A 147 4.43 17.38 4.86
N ALA A 148 4.66 17.64 6.15
CA ALA A 148 4.57 18.98 6.70
C ALA A 148 5.72 19.84 6.15
N ASP A 149 5.39 21.05 5.70
CA ASP A 149 6.40 22.03 5.30
C ASP A 149 7.22 22.46 6.53
N PHE A 150 8.48 22.85 6.33
CA PHE A 150 9.30 23.39 7.41
C PHE A 150 8.70 24.68 7.97
N ASP A 151 8.74 24.84 9.29
CA ASP A 151 8.46 26.12 9.93
C ASP A 151 9.55 27.13 9.57
N ASN A 152 9.18 28.15 8.79
CA ASN A 152 10.05 29.23 8.34
C ASN A 152 9.70 30.57 9.02
N ALA A 153 8.96 30.55 10.15
CA ALA A 153 8.61 31.75 10.87
C ALA A 153 9.85 32.41 11.49
N TRP A 154 9.87 33.75 11.46
CA TRP A 154 10.88 34.53 12.15
C TRP A 154 10.60 34.57 13.65
N LEU A 155 11.61 34.23 14.43
CA LEU A 155 11.57 34.27 15.89
C LEU A 155 12.49 35.37 16.40
N LYS A 156 11.92 36.27 17.20
CA LYS A 156 12.69 37.27 17.93
C LYS A 156 13.50 36.60 19.04
N VAL A 157 14.82 36.68 18.94
CA VAL A 157 15.74 36.03 19.90
C VAL A 157 16.41 37.02 20.86
N GLY A 158 16.49 38.30 20.48
CA GLY A 158 17.04 39.32 21.37
C GLY A 158 17.34 40.64 20.68
N ASN A 159 18.36 41.34 21.19
CA ASN A 159 18.79 42.65 20.68
C ASN A 159 20.32 42.72 20.64
N VAL A 160 20.88 43.36 19.62
CA VAL A 160 22.33 43.49 19.38
C VAL A 160 23.06 44.26 20.48
N SER A 161 22.37 45.06 21.30
CA SER A 161 22.96 45.71 22.49
C SER A 161 23.59 44.73 23.49
N LYS A 162 23.21 43.45 23.47
CA LYS A 162 23.86 42.39 24.27
C LYS A 162 25.21 41.95 23.71
N ILE A 163 25.48 42.21 22.43
CA ILE A 163 26.73 41.86 21.74
C ILE A 163 27.73 42.99 21.95
N LYS A 164 28.64 42.81 22.91
CA LYS A 164 29.56 43.87 23.34
C LYS A 164 30.88 43.92 22.56
N GLN A 165 31.30 42.80 21.98
CA GLN A 165 32.59 42.63 21.34
C GLN A 165 32.40 41.95 19.98
N GLU A 166 33.29 42.30 19.04
CA GLU A 166 33.36 41.62 17.75
C GLU A 166 33.99 40.24 17.88
N ASP A 167 33.59 39.34 16.99
CA ASP A 167 34.07 37.96 16.91
C ASP A 167 33.88 37.15 18.21
N VAL A 168 32.97 37.60 19.09
CA VAL A 168 32.62 36.93 20.34
C VAL A 168 31.19 36.39 20.30
N GLY A 169 31.07 35.07 20.50
CA GLY A 169 29.81 34.35 20.68
C GLY A 169 28.93 34.93 21.78
N THR A 170 27.77 35.47 21.43
CA THR A 170 26.73 35.86 22.40
C THR A 170 25.56 34.89 22.32
N GLN A 171 25.20 34.25 23.43
CA GLN A 171 24.09 33.30 23.47
C GLN A 171 22.75 34.03 23.68
N PHE A 172 21.79 33.74 22.83
CA PHE A 172 20.39 34.12 23.02
C PHE A 172 19.57 32.87 23.27
N LYS A 173 18.70 32.91 24.28
CA LYS A 173 17.73 31.86 24.58
C LYS A 173 16.35 32.33 24.16
N TYR A 174 15.58 31.46 23.55
CA TYR A 174 14.21 31.72 23.12
C TYR A 174 13.36 30.47 23.34
N LYS A 175 12.05 30.67 23.44
CA LYS A 175 11.08 29.59 23.56
C LYS A 175 10.42 29.36 22.22
N LYS A 176 10.32 28.10 21.82
CA LYS A 176 9.57 27.67 20.63
C LYS A 176 8.39 26.84 21.08
N GLN A 177 7.19 27.21 20.61
CA GLN A 177 6.00 26.37 20.76
C GLN A 177 6.10 25.22 19.78
N VAL A 178 6.03 23.99 20.29
CA VAL A 178 6.03 22.78 19.48
C VAL A 178 4.64 22.15 19.58
N LYS A 179 4.01 21.96 18.41
CA LYS A 179 2.74 21.26 18.28
C LYS A 179 2.96 19.96 17.52
N GLU A 180 3.15 18.88 18.25
CA GLU A 180 3.13 17.55 17.65
C GLU A 180 1.69 17.07 17.43
N VAL A 181 1.54 16.06 16.60
CA VAL A 181 0.23 15.56 16.15
C VAL A 181 -0.56 14.92 17.30
N TYR A 182 0.11 14.28 18.26
CA TYR A 182 -0.49 13.50 19.33
C TYR A 182 -0.10 13.97 20.74
N MET A 183 0.74 14.99 20.87
CA MET A 183 1.10 15.60 22.15
C MET A 183 0.46 16.99 22.29
N PRO A 184 0.10 17.42 23.50
CA PRO A 184 -0.32 18.79 23.75
C PRO A 184 0.79 19.75 23.34
N GLU A 185 0.43 20.99 23.02
CA GLU A 185 1.41 22.05 22.74
C GLU A 185 2.31 22.25 23.96
N TYR A 186 3.62 22.24 23.73
CA TYR A 186 4.62 22.45 24.78
C TYR A 186 5.70 23.42 24.33
N GLU A 187 6.29 24.11 25.30
CA GLU A 187 7.39 25.04 25.07
C GLU A 187 8.74 24.34 25.19
N VAL A 188 9.57 24.49 24.17
CA VAL A 188 10.96 24.07 24.20
C VAL A 188 11.85 25.30 24.33
N GLU A 189 12.71 25.31 25.34
CA GLU A 189 13.80 26.28 25.43
C GLU A 189 14.89 25.92 24.43
N LYS A 190 15.17 26.83 23.49
CA LYS A 190 16.24 26.72 22.51
C LYS A 190 17.23 27.86 22.70
N ASN A 191 18.38 27.73 22.05
CA ASN A 191 19.38 28.78 22.01
C ASN A 191 20.00 28.93 20.63
N VAL A 192 20.43 30.14 20.35
CA VAL A 192 21.19 30.53 19.16
C VAL A 192 22.41 31.32 19.60
N TRP A 193 23.51 31.16 18.88
CA TRP A 193 24.71 31.97 19.07
C TRP A 193 24.74 33.04 17.99
N VAL A 194 24.85 34.30 18.38
CA VAL A 194 24.96 35.41 17.43
C VAL A 194 26.25 36.18 17.72
N LEU A 195 26.97 36.52 16.66
CA LEU A 195 28.21 37.30 16.72
C LEU A 195 28.07 38.54 15.85
N ARG A 196 28.70 39.64 16.30
CA ARG A 196 29.05 40.74 15.41
C ARG A 196 30.39 40.41 14.78
N ALA A 197 30.42 40.13 13.49
CA ALA A 197 31.61 39.62 12.82
C ALA A 197 32.43 40.77 12.20
N THR A 198 33.76 40.68 12.32
CA THR A 198 34.68 41.52 11.55
C THR A 198 34.60 41.17 10.05
N PRO A 199 35.01 42.08 9.14
CA PRO A 199 35.08 41.77 7.71
C PRO A 199 35.91 40.51 7.41
N ASP A 200 37.01 40.30 8.14
CA ASP A 200 37.86 39.11 8.00
C ASP A 200 37.13 37.82 8.41
N LEU A 201 36.30 37.88 9.45
CA LEU A 201 35.50 36.73 9.87
C LEU A 201 34.36 36.46 8.88
N LEU A 202 33.68 37.50 8.39
CA LEU A 202 32.66 37.37 7.36
C LEU A 202 33.22 36.71 6.10
N GLU A 203 34.41 37.11 5.66
CA GLU A 203 35.05 36.50 4.49
C GLU A 203 35.37 35.02 4.74
N LYS A 204 35.79 34.63 5.95
CA LYS A 204 36.01 33.22 6.29
C LYS A 204 34.72 32.38 6.27
N VAL A 205 33.60 32.94 6.75
CA VAL A 205 32.32 32.22 6.85
C VAL A 205 31.59 32.17 5.51
N TYR A 206 31.54 33.30 4.81
CA TYR A 206 30.74 33.48 3.60
C TYR A 206 31.55 33.42 2.29
N GLN A 207 32.89 33.40 2.36
CA GLN A 207 33.78 33.26 1.20
C GLN A 207 33.47 34.27 0.08
N GLY A 208 33.19 35.51 0.48
CA GLY A 208 32.86 36.61 -0.43
C GLY A 208 31.50 36.50 -1.13
N LYS A 209 30.63 35.56 -0.74
CA LYS A 209 29.32 35.31 -1.37
C LYS A 209 28.17 35.47 -0.38
N ASP A 210 26.99 35.79 -0.90
CA ASP A 210 25.76 35.72 -0.13
C ASP A 210 25.39 34.26 0.14
N VAL A 211 24.74 33.99 1.27
CA VAL A 211 24.30 32.63 1.65
C VAL A 211 22.79 32.53 1.61
N ASP A 212 22.29 31.76 0.64
CA ASP A 212 20.87 31.48 0.46
C ASP A 212 20.42 30.30 1.32
N PHE A 213 19.28 30.48 1.98
CA PHE A 213 18.60 29.44 2.72
C PHE A 213 17.33 29.04 1.98
N HIS A 214 17.06 27.74 1.94
CA HIS A 214 15.98 27.16 1.14
C HIS A 214 14.96 26.42 2.02
N ASP A 215 13.71 26.35 1.55
CA ASP A 215 12.68 25.47 2.10
C ASP A 215 12.79 24.04 1.55
N ALA A 216 11.86 23.17 1.94
CA ALA A 216 11.80 21.77 1.48
C ALA A 216 11.61 21.62 -0.04
N LYS A 217 11.11 22.66 -0.71
CA LYS A 217 10.82 22.69 -2.16
C LYS A 217 11.93 23.39 -2.95
N GLY A 218 13.02 23.78 -2.29
CA GLY A 218 14.15 24.48 -2.90
C GLY A 218 13.90 25.96 -3.16
N LYS A 219 12.82 26.55 -2.62
CA LYS A 219 12.57 27.99 -2.73
C LYS A 219 13.43 28.73 -1.72
N VAL A 220 14.09 29.81 -2.17
CA VAL A 220 14.84 30.71 -1.28
C VAL A 220 13.88 31.37 -0.29
N ILE A 221 14.14 31.19 1.01
CA ILE A 221 13.38 31.83 2.09
C ILE A 221 14.05 33.11 2.59
N TRP A 222 15.39 33.15 2.56
CA TRP A 222 16.20 34.26 3.02
C TRP A 222 17.62 34.14 2.49
N THR A 223 18.31 35.27 2.42
CA THR A 223 19.72 35.36 2.05
C THR A 223 20.45 36.15 3.10
N ASN A 224 21.39 35.53 3.81
CA ASN A 224 22.33 36.28 4.63
C ASN A 224 23.31 37.00 3.69
N LYS A 225 23.31 38.32 3.75
CA LYS A 225 24.19 39.16 2.92
C LYS A 225 25.57 39.25 3.53
N LYS A 226 26.60 39.16 2.69
CA LYS A 226 28.00 39.14 3.13
C LYS A 226 28.48 40.43 3.81
N ASP A 227 27.82 41.55 3.54
CA ASP A 227 28.13 42.88 4.07
C ASP A 227 27.42 43.18 5.40
N ILE A 228 26.48 42.32 5.82
CA ILE A 228 25.81 42.44 7.11
C ILE A 228 26.69 41.78 8.18
N PRO A 229 27.15 42.52 9.22
CA PRO A 229 28.13 42.04 10.19
C PRO A 229 27.53 41.17 11.29
N TYR A 230 26.56 40.33 10.94
CA TYR A 230 25.91 39.43 11.90
C TYR A 230 25.86 38.00 11.37
N ILE A 231 26.33 37.08 12.19
CA ILE A 231 26.29 35.64 11.92
C ILE A 231 25.55 34.99 13.07
N ALA A 232 24.58 34.12 12.74
CA ALA A 232 23.86 33.32 13.70
C ALA A 232 24.17 31.83 13.48
N PHE A 233 24.50 31.11 14.56
CA PHE A 233 24.69 29.67 14.55
C PHE A 233 23.67 28.97 15.45
N SER A 234 23.16 27.83 15.00
CA SER A 234 22.35 26.94 15.81
C SER A 234 23.07 26.58 17.11
N GLY A 235 22.30 26.48 18.20
CA GLY A 235 22.81 26.02 19.49
C GLY A 235 23.22 24.55 19.54
N LYS A 236 22.99 23.78 18.48
CA LYS A 236 23.22 22.33 18.42
C LYS A 236 24.54 22.00 17.73
N CYS A 237 25.35 21.18 18.38
CA CYS A 237 26.60 20.67 17.83
C CYS A 237 26.33 19.67 16.68
N PRO A 238 26.93 19.83 15.49
CA PRO A 238 26.78 18.91 14.35
C PRO A 238 27.19 17.45 14.61
N HIS A 239 27.89 17.15 15.71
CA HIS A 239 28.24 15.78 16.08
C HIS A 239 27.01 14.95 16.47
N LEU A 240 26.38 15.26 17.61
CA LEU A 240 25.23 14.52 18.16
C LEU A 240 24.14 15.44 18.74
N GLY A 241 24.15 16.74 18.40
CA GLY A 241 23.09 17.68 18.78
C GLY A 241 23.22 18.31 20.17
N CYS A 242 24.29 18.03 20.92
CA CYS A 242 24.54 18.68 22.21
C CYS A 242 24.66 20.20 22.12
N GLY A 243 24.28 20.91 23.18
CA GLY A 243 24.62 22.32 23.36
C GLY A 243 26.12 22.55 23.55
N PHE A 244 26.65 23.63 22.99
CA PHE A 244 28.05 24.05 23.15
C PHE A 244 28.14 25.48 23.70
N LYS A 245 29.33 25.86 24.20
CA LYS A 245 29.56 27.17 24.83
C LYS A 245 30.75 27.90 24.23
N TRP A 246 30.69 29.22 24.20
CA TRP A 246 31.85 30.08 23.95
C TRP A 246 32.81 30.06 25.15
N ARG A 247 34.09 29.76 24.92
CA ARG A 247 35.10 29.56 25.97
C ARG A 247 36.49 30.02 25.50
N GLN A 248 37.30 30.48 26.45
CA GLN A 248 38.74 30.66 26.25
C GLN A 248 39.43 29.29 26.38
N HIS A 249 39.92 28.76 25.26
CA HIS A 249 40.82 27.62 25.21
C HIS A 249 42.27 28.04 25.52
N LYS A 250 43.03 27.17 26.17
CA LYS A 250 44.41 27.47 26.63
C LYS A 250 45.36 27.83 25.48
N THR A 251 45.23 27.14 24.35
CA THR A 251 46.15 27.28 23.20
C THR A 251 45.50 27.89 21.95
N LEU A 252 44.17 27.83 21.84
CA LEU A 252 43.44 28.24 20.64
C LEU A 252 42.74 29.60 20.79
N GLY A 253 42.82 30.23 21.96
CA GLY A 253 42.09 31.46 22.24
C GLY A 253 40.59 31.23 22.43
N GLN A 254 39.76 32.19 22.03
CA GLN A 254 38.31 32.08 22.13
C GLN A 254 37.74 31.14 21.07
N VAL A 255 36.96 30.14 21.50
CA VAL A 255 36.40 29.09 20.65
C VAL A 255 35.00 28.70 21.10
N PHE A 256 34.23 28.10 20.19
CA PHE A 256 33.08 27.29 20.59
C PHE A 256 33.55 25.90 21.00
N LEU A 257 33.19 25.48 22.21
CA LEU A 257 33.55 24.19 22.77
C LEU A 257 32.29 23.38 23.13
N CYS A 258 32.14 22.22 22.49
CA CYS A 258 31.12 21.22 22.84
C CYS A 258 31.67 20.28 23.93
N PRO A 259 31.09 20.25 25.15
CA PRO A 259 31.62 19.45 26.24
C PRO A 259 31.34 17.94 26.10
N CYS A 260 30.42 17.52 25.23
CA CYS A 260 30.01 16.11 25.14
C CYS A 260 31.12 15.20 24.60
N HIS A 261 31.79 15.62 23.52
CA HIS A 261 32.85 14.84 22.87
C HIS A 261 34.01 15.74 22.40
N LEU A 262 34.13 16.93 23.02
CA LEU A 262 35.23 17.87 22.83
C LEU A 262 35.43 18.36 21.39
N SER A 263 34.35 18.51 20.61
CA SER A 263 34.42 19.22 19.33
C SER A 263 34.68 20.70 19.57
N ILE A 264 35.70 21.24 18.91
CA ILE A 264 36.14 22.63 19.01
C ILE A 264 35.91 23.32 17.67
N TYR A 265 35.37 24.53 17.71
CA TYR A 265 35.16 25.36 16.52
C TYR A 265 35.72 26.76 16.74
N ASP A 266 36.21 27.38 15.66
CA ASP A 266 36.59 28.79 15.69
C ASP A 266 35.36 29.72 15.75
N ALA A 267 35.60 31.04 15.78
CA ALA A 267 34.55 32.06 15.77
C ALA A 267 33.62 31.96 14.54
N GLY A 268 34.13 31.43 13.43
CA GLY A 268 33.39 31.23 12.18
C GLY A 268 32.65 29.90 12.12
N GLY A 269 32.72 29.10 13.19
CA GLY A 269 32.07 27.79 13.27
C GLY A 269 32.80 26.68 12.52
N LYS A 270 34.01 26.92 12.00
CA LYS A 270 34.82 25.87 11.36
C LYS A 270 35.38 24.93 12.42
N VAL A 271 35.34 23.63 12.16
CA VAL A 271 35.94 22.61 13.04
C VAL A 271 37.45 22.82 13.14
N LEU A 272 37.94 22.92 14.37
CA LEU A 272 39.35 22.94 14.71
C LEU A 272 39.82 21.56 15.19
N ASP A 273 39.00 20.88 15.99
CA ASP A 273 39.32 19.57 16.56
C ASP A 273 38.05 18.81 16.98
N GLY A 274 38.20 17.51 17.25
CA GLY A 274 37.17 16.60 17.74
C GLY A 274 36.31 15.93 16.65
N PRO A 275 35.30 15.13 17.04
CA PRO A 275 34.62 14.19 16.14
C PRO A 275 33.51 14.82 15.28
N ALA A 276 33.34 16.13 15.30
CA ALA A 276 32.26 16.77 14.54
C ALA A 276 32.51 16.62 13.03
N PRO A 277 31.54 16.10 12.26
CA PRO A 277 31.74 15.80 10.84
C PRO A 277 31.76 17.05 9.94
N ARG A 278 31.33 18.21 10.45
CA ARG A 278 31.20 19.48 9.74
C ARG A 278 31.16 20.66 10.72
N GLY A 279 31.30 21.88 10.20
CA GLY A 279 31.20 23.13 10.96
C GLY A 279 29.79 23.42 11.48
N LEU A 280 29.68 24.42 12.36
CA LEU A 280 28.43 24.86 12.98
C LEU A 280 27.39 25.30 11.93
N ASP A 281 26.13 25.03 12.24
CA ASP A 281 25.00 25.35 11.36
C ASP A 281 24.68 26.85 11.40
N ALA A 282 25.01 27.58 10.33
CA ALA A 282 24.55 28.95 10.16
C ALA A 282 23.01 29.00 10.00
N LEU A 283 22.39 30.04 10.52
CA LEU A 283 20.95 30.29 10.45
C LEU A 283 20.65 31.59 9.69
N PRO A 284 19.46 31.71 9.07
CA PRO A 284 18.96 33.00 8.63
C PRO A 284 18.93 33.97 9.79
N VAL A 285 19.54 35.14 9.60
CA VAL A 285 19.55 36.20 10.59
C VAL A 285 19.17 37.51 9.91
N LYS A 286 18.31 38.27 10.58
CA LYS A 286 18.05 39.66 10.25
C LYS A 286 18.09 40.49 11.51
N VAL A 287 18.60 41.71 11.37
CA VAL A 287 18.68 42.69 12.45
C VAL A 287 17.88 43.92 12.02
N SER A 288 16.91 44.32 12.84
CA SER A 288 16.10 45.50 12.58
C SER A 288 16.90 46.79 12.84
N PRO A 289 16.45 47.96 12.33
CA PRO A 289 17.06 49.25 12.67
C PRO A 289 17.04 49.58 14.18
N SER A 290 16.07 49.04 14.93
CA SER A 290 16.03 49.15 16.40
C SER A 290 16.98 48.18 17.13
N GLY A 291 17.74 47.39 16.37
CA GLY A 291 18.71 46.43 16.88
C GLY A 291 18.11 45.09 17.30
N GLU A 292 16.84 44.82 16.99
CA GLU A 292 16.21 43.53 17.29
C GLU A 292 16.77 42.44 16.38
N VAL A 293 17.12 41.31 16.97
CA VAL A 293 17.66 40.15 16.27
C VAL A 293 16.54 39.11 16.13
N GLU A 294 16.29 38.73 14.89
CA GLU A 294 15.37 37.66 14.53
C GLU A 294 16.10 36.58 13.74
N VAL A 295 15.73 35.32 13.97
CA VAL A 295 16.25 34.17 13.23
C VAL A 295 15.12 33.26 12.77
N ILE A 296 15.37 32.49 11.71
CA ILE A 296 14.53 31.33 11.39
C ILE A 296 15.17 30.12 12.07
N ASP A 297 14.40 29.45 12.93
CA ASP A 297 14.86 28.25 13.61
C ASP A 297 14.96 27.07 12.64
N MET A 298 16.19 26.73 12.24
CA MET A 298 16.47 25.56 11.42
C MET A 298 17.18 24.49 12.22
N GLU A 299 16.70 23.27 12.10
CA GLU A 299 17.39 22.10 12.60
C GLU A 299 18.04 21.35 11.45
N PHE A 300 19.21 20.79 11.72
CA PHE A 300 19.95 20.00 10.74
C PHE A 300 20.33 18.66 11.36
N LYS A 301 20.35 17.62 10.52
CA LYS A 301 20.74 16.28 10.95
C LYS A 301 22.17 16.30 11.52
N ALA A 302 22.31 15.76 12.73
CA ALA A 302 23.59 15.56 13.38
C ALA A 302 24.26 14.28 12.87
N GLY A 303 25.59 14.21 12.97
CA GLY A 303 26.39 13.03 12.62
C GLY A 303 26.67 12.87 11.12
N THR A 304 26.25 13.81 10.28
CA THR A 304 26.47 13.79 8.83
C THR A 304 27.40 14.91 8.39
N LYS A 305 28.25 14.64 7.39
CA LYS A 305 29.09 15.66 6.74
C LYS A 305 28.27 16.68 5.95
N SER A 306 27.16 16.24 5.36
CA SER A 306 26.23 17.10 4.66
C SER A 306 25.29 17.82 5.63
N GLN A 307 25.00 19.07 5.34
CA GLN A 307 24.00 19.87 6.06
C GLN A 307 22.61 19.53 5.50
N ILE A 308 21.86 18.69 6.21
CA ILE A 308 20.52 18.22 5.80
C ILE A 308 19.51 18.79 6.78
N ARG A 309 18.66 19.72 6.33
CA ARG A 309 17.62 20.33 7.17
C ARG A 309 16.57 19.28 7.57
N ILE A 310 16.16 19.30 8.83
CA ILE A 310 15.12 18.44 9.40
C ILE A 310 13.97 19.29 9.96
N VAL A 311 12.80 18.67 10.10
CA VAL A 311 11.54 19.29 10.58
C VAL A 311 11.62 19.56 12.07
#